data_AF-A0AAW0V7C6-F1
#
_entry.id   AF-A0AAW0V7C6-F1
#
_cell.length_a   1.000
_cell.length_b   1.000
_cell.length_c   1.000
_cell.angle_alpha   90.00
_cell.angle_beta   90.00
_cell.angle_gamma   90.00
#
_symmetry.space_group_name_H-M   'P 1'
#
loop_
_entity.id
_entity.type
_entity.pdbx_description
1 polymer ?
#
loop_
_entity_poly.entity_id
_entity_poly.type
_entity_poly.pdbx_seq_one_letter_code
_entity_poly.pdbx_strand_id
1 'polypeptide(L)'
;MASGSRKFGLDDNNSNFSFFNDNDGMTREFLNTSSATYLASDKLMPGPEMEAAREAELRRQEVLRQMRDIENHTLQSTKSSKIMLSESERVGLETAQELVKQREQLNNTERKLDNIGGDLKDTQKNINGIKSVFSSLKTWWSTPKQGTQSGNSQKESPTQPASPTDPCDTEGVLKNPNLSSAFQKCQTSLASSQQSSTHPALQLRGFDDVEEDDTFVRDFRETSKKVNLQLDADLDEISQGLSRLKGLAVGLGEEITDQNDLIDRIHGKAEKVEATIGSQNTQMKKILKR
;
A
#
# COMPACT_ATOMS: atom_id res chain seq x y z
N MET A 1 -60.69 -4.43 -39.74
CA MET A 1 -61.13 -4.23 -41.14
C MET A 1 -61.58 -2.78 -41.30
N ALA A 2 -61.64 -2.26 -42.54
CA ALA A 2 -61.50 -0.83 -42.89
C ALA A 2 -60.09 -0.30 -42.51
N SER A 3 -59.21 0.19 -43.41
CA SER A 3 -59.29 0.64 -44.82
C SER A 3 -60.05 1.96 -45.04
N GLY A 4 -59.35 2.96 -45.60
CA GLY A 4 -59.86 4.33 -45.73
C GLY A 4 -58.90 5.32 -46.39
N SER A 5 -58.45 5.06 -47.63
CA SER A 5 -57.53 5.96 -48.36
C SER A 5 -58.25 7.07 -49.14
N ARG A 6 -57.72 8.30 -49.09
CA ARG A 6 -57.81 9.42 -50.09
C ARG A 6 -56.90 10.56 -49.59
N LYS A 7 -55.80 10.93 -50.27
CA LYS A 7 -55.60 11.64 -51.56
C LYS A 7 -55.78 13.17 -51.49
N PHE A 8 -54.65 13.87 -51.61
CA PHE A 8 -54.36 15.16 -52.25
C PHE A 8 -55.40 16.31 -52.24
N GLY A 9 -54.95 17.47 -51.76
CA GLY A 9 -55.31 18.80 -52.26
C GLY A 9 -54.03 19.59 -52.57
N LEU A 10 -54.03 20.37 -53.65
CA LEU A 10 -53.02 21.36 -54.03
C LEU A 10 -53.79 22.66 -54.26
N ASP A 11 -53.40 23.74 -53.59
CA ASP A 11 -54.01 25.06 -53.74
C ASP A 11 -52.93 26.10 -54.10
N ASP A 12 -52.68 26.26 -55.40
CA ASP A 12 -51.90 27.36 -55.97
C ASP A 12 -52.85 28.51 -56.35
N ASN A 13 -52.89 29.60 -55.57
CA ASN A 13 -53.00 30.99 -56.05
C ASN A 13 -53.21 32.00 -54.89
N ASN A 14 -52.28 32.94 -54.73
CA ASN A 14 -52.56 34.31 -55.19
C ASN A 14 -51.24 35.00 -55.58
N SER A 15 -51.35 36.03 -56.42
CA SER A 15 -50.25 36.62 -57.16
C SER A 15 -49.80 37.98 -56.62
N ASN A 16 -48.71 38.47 -57.23
CA ASN A 16 -48.43 39.88 -57.49
C ASN A 16 -47.76 40.72 -56.38
N PHE A 17 -46.42 40.65 -56.34
CA PHE A 17 -45.60 41.86 -56.18
C PHE A 17 -44.35 41.76 -57.06
N SER A 18 -44.44 42.31 -58.28
CA SER A 18 -43.32 42.41 -59.22
C SER A 18 -42.55 43.71 -58.99
N PHE A 19 -41.25 43.60 -58.71
CA PHE A 19 -40.32 44.73 -58.73
C PHE A 19 -38.98 44.32 -59.37
N PHE A 20 -39.05 43.98 -60.66
CA PHE A 20 -37.85 43.98 -61.51
C PHE A 20 -37.41 45.43 -61.73
N ASN A 21 -36.16 45.73 -61.39
CA ASN A 21 -35.44 46.87 -61.93
C ASN A 21 -33.95 46.51 -62.02
N ASP A 22 -33.38 46.63 -63.21
CA ASP A 22 -32.13 45.98 -63.61
C ASP A 22 -30.89 46.50 -62.85
N ASN A 23 -29.99 45.59 -62.43
CA ASN A 23 -28.59 45.92 -62.15
C ASN A 23 -27.61 44.72 -62.33
N ASP A 24 -27.86 43.85 -63.32
CA ASP A 24 -27.11 42.61 -63.53
C ASP A 24 -25.76 42.80 -64.27
N GLY A 25 -25.30 44.05 -64.39
CA GLY A 25 -24.05 44.42 -65.08
C GLY A 25 -22.80 44.33 -64.20
N MET A 26 -22.89 44.75 -62.93
CA MET A 26 -21.73 44.86 -62.02
C MET A 26 -21.35 43.54 -61.33
N THR A 27 -22.30 42.61 -61.16
CA THR A 27 -22.10 41.38 -60.37
C THR A 27 -21.31 40.29 -61.09
N ARG A 28 -21.23 40.35 -62.43
CA ARG A 28 -20.51 39.35 -63.25
C ARG A 28 -19.02 39.62 -63.41
N GLU A 29 -18.59 40.88 -63.27
CA GLU A 29 -17.17 41.23 -63.40
C GLU A 29 -16.36 40.78 -62.16
N PHE A 30 -16.92 40.99 -60.96
CA PHE A 30 -16.32 40.59 -59.66
C PHE A 30 -16.08 39.07 -59.52
N LEU A 31 -16.91 38.25 -60.16
CA LEU A 31 -16.76 36.78 -60.17
C LEU A 31 -15.77 36.28 -61.21
N ASN A 32 -15.45 37.07 -62.24
CA ASN A 32 -14.54 36.67 -63.32
C ASN A 32 -13.08 37.07 -63.03
N THR A 33 -12.85 38.20 -62.35
CA THR A 33 -11.50 38.63 -61.91
C THR A 33 -10.83 37.64 -60.97
N SER A 34 -11.62 36.91 -60.18
CA SER A 34 -11.15 36.10 -59.06
C SER A 34 -10.77 34.66 -59.43
N SER A 35 -11.13 34.18 -60.62
CA SER A 35 -10.85 32.80 -61.06
C SER A 35 -9.48 32.65 -61.74
N ALA A 36 -8.99 33.70 -62.41
CA ALA A 36 -7.79 33.64 -63.24
C ALA A 36 -6.46 33.61 -62.45
N THR A 37 -6.45 34.09 -61.19
CA THR A 37 -5.22 34.23 -60.39
C THR A 37 -4.68 32.90 -59.86
N TYR A 38 -5.57 31.95 -59.52
CA TYR A 38 -5.15 30.71 -58.86
C TYR A 38 -4.40 29.73 -59.76
N LEU A 39 -4.54 29.83 -61.09
CA LEU A 39 -3.76 29.04 -62.06
C LEU A 39 -2.35 29.59 -62.31
N ALA A 40 -1.95 30.69 -61.66
CA ALA A 40 -0.62 31.30 -61.77
C ALA A 40 0.27 31.13 -60.51
N SER A 41 -0.19 30.38 -59.50
CA SER A 41 0.54 30.24 -58.22
C SER A 41 1.74 29.28 -58.28
N ASP A 42 1.84 28.41 -59.29
CA ASP A 42 2.87 27.36 -59.44
C ASP A 42 4.30 27.88 -59.74
N LYS A 43 4.54 29.20 -59.62
CA LYS A 43 5.86 29.80 -59.88
C LYS A 43 6.23 31.05 -59.07
N LEU A 44 5.51 31.32 -57.98
CA LEU A 44 5.91 32.35 -57.00
C LEU A 44 6.71 31.69 -55.87
N MET A 45 7.91 32.21 -55.61
CA MET A 45 8.69 31.85 -54.42
C MET A 45 7.90 32.21 -53.16
N PRO A 46 8.01 31.43 -52.06
CA PRO A 46 7.33 31.75 -50.81
C PRO A 46 7.79 33.13 -50.31
N GLY A 47 6.83 34.00 -49.98
CA GLY A 47 7.13 35.27 -49.33
C GLY A 47 7.67 35.05 -47.91
N PRO A 48 8.46 35.99 -47.36
CA PRO A 48 9.10 35.84 -46.05
C PRO A 48 8.08 35.63 -44.90
N GLU A 49 6.85 36.11 -45.07
CA GLU A 49 5.73 35.90 -44.16
C GLU A 49 5.27 34.44 -44.09
N MET A 50 5.27 33.72 -45.22
CA MET A 50 4.95 32.29 -45.29
C MET A 50 6.07 31.43 -44.67
N GLU A 51 7.33 31.83 -44.86
CA GLU A 51 8.48 31.14 -44.25
C GLU A 51 8.52 31.35 -42.73
N ALA A 52 8.24 32.57 -42.25
CA ALA A 52 8.09 32.85 -40.83
C ALA A 52 6.91 32.09 -40.17
N ALA A 53 5.76 32.00 -40.86
CA ALA A 53 4.63 31.20 -40.39
C ALA A 53 4.97 29.70 -40.29
N ARG A 54 5.70 29.18 -41.29
CA ARG A 54 6.17 27.78 -41.29
C ARG A 54 7.19 27.51 -40.18
N GLU A 55 8.08 28.45 -39.88
CA GLU A 55 9.01 28.31 -38.75
C GLU A 55 8.27 28.36 -37.40
N ALA A 56 7.27 29.24 -37.25
CA ALA A 56 6.45 29.32 -36.05
C ALA A 56 5.68 28.01 -35.78
N GLU A 57 5.13 27.40 -36.83
CA GLU A 57 4.41 26.13 -36.71
C GLU A 57 5.35 24.94 -36.42
N LEU A 58 6.55 24.89 -37.01
CA LEU A 58 7.56 23.89 -36.64
C LEU A 58 7.97 24.01 -35.17
N ARG A 59 8.17 25.25 -34.66
CA ARG A 59 8.43 25.51 -33.24
C ARG A 59 7.24 25.07 -32.36
N ARG A 60 6.00 25.31 -32.80
CA ARG A 60 4.78 24.85 -32.11
C ARG A 60 4.73 23.34 -31.99
N GLN A 61 4.99 22.62 -33.08
CA GLN A 61 4.96 21.16 -33.10
C GLN A 61 6.02 20.53 -32.19
N GLU A 62 7.23 21.07 -32.15
CA GLU A 62 8.27 20.59 -31.23
C GLU A 62 7.91 20.85 -29.75
N VAL A 63 7.32 22.00 -29.42
CA VAL A 63 6.82 22.25 -28.05
C VAL A 63 5.71 21.26 -27.67
N LEU A 64 4.74 21.00 -28.55
CA LEU A 64 3.68 20.01 -28.31
C LEU A 64 4.23 18.59 -28.17
N ARG A 65 5.28 18.25 -28.93
CA ARG A 65 6.01 16.97 -28.81
C ARG A 65 6.68 16.85 -27.44
N GLN A 66 7.42 17.87 -27.01
CA GLN A 66 8.07 17.91 -25.70
C GLN A 66 7.07 17.84 -24.53
N MET A 67 5.94 18.55 -24.61
CA MET A 67 4.88 18.46 -23.61
C MET A 67 4.32 17.03 -23.51
N ARG A 68 4.03 16.39 -24.66
CA ARG A 68 3.57 14.98 -24.72
C ARG A 68 4.60 14.01 -24.15
N ASP A 69 5.89 14.22 -24.38
CA ASP A 69 6.96 13.40 -23.81
C ASP A 69 7.02 13.53 -22.28
N ILE A 70 6.94 14.76 -21.76
CA ILE A 70 6.91 15.06 -20.32
C ILE A 70 5.67 14.45 -19.66
N GLU A 71 4.50 14.59 -20.28
CA GLU A 71 3.24 13.98 -19.82
C GLU A 71 3.36 12.45 -19.72
N ASN A 72 3.83 11.79 -20.78
CA ASN A 72 4.00 10.34 -20.79
C ASN A 72 5.04 9.86 -19.77
N HIS A 73 6.18 10.55 -19.65
CA HIS A 73 7.20 10.24 -18.65
C HIS A 73 6.64 10.38 -17.22
N THR A 74 5.90 11.45 -16.94
CA THR A 74 5.30 11.70 -15.62
C THR A 74 4.25 10.64 -15.28
N LEU A 75 3.39 10.28 -16.24
CA LEU A 75 2.37 9.24 -16.09
C LEU A 75 3.01 7.85 -15.88
N GLN A 76 4.11 7.54 -16.57
CA GLN A 76 4.90 6.31 -16.34
C GLN A 76 5.56 6.32 -14.95
N SER A 77 6.19 7.42 -14.54
CA SER A 77 6.81 7.57 -13.22
C SER A 77 5.80 7.40 -12.08
N THR A 78 4.61 7.98 -12.24
CA THR A 78 3.50 7.87 -11.27
C THR A 78 3.00 6.43 -11.18
N LYS A 79 2.82 5.72 -12.31
CA LYS A 79 2.51 4.28 -12.33
C LYS A 79 3.57 3.42 -11.63
N SER A 80 4.85 3.66 -11.88
CA SER A 80 5.93 2.98 -11.16
C SER A 80 5.88 3.23 -9.66
N SER A 81 5.58 4.46 -9.23
CA SER A 81 5.42 4.82 -7.83
C SER A 81 4.26 4.05 -7.16
N LYS A 82 3.11 3.90 -7.84
CA LYS A 82 1.97 3.10 -7.34
C LYS A 82 2.33 1.61 -7.15
N ILE A 83 3.11 1.05 -8.08
CA ILE A 83 3.62 -0.34 -7.98
C ILE A 83 4.56 -0.46 -6.76
N MET A 84 5.55 0.44 -6.64
CA MET A 84 6.51 0.43 -5.53
C MET A 84 5.84 0.64 -4.16
N LEU A 85 4.78 1.45 -4.08
CA LEU A 85 3.99 1.60 -2.86
C LEU A 85 3.20 0.33 -2.52
N SER A 86 2.58 -0.31 -3.51
CA SER A 86 1.83 -1.55 -3.31
C SER A 86 2.75 -2.69 -2.84
N GLU A 87 3.97 -2.76 -3.40
CA GLU A 87 5.03 -3.66 -2.96
C GLU A 87 5.53 -3.33 -1.54
N SER A 88 5.75 -2.04 -1.24
CA SER A 88 6.16 -1.57 0.10
C SER A 88 5.12 -1.86 1.18
N GLU A 89 3.82 -1.68 0.88
CA GLU A 89 2.74 -2.07 1.78
C GLU A 89 2.70 -3.59 1.97
N ARG A 90 2.90 -4.39 0.91
CA ARG A 90 2.95 -5.86 1.00
C ARG A 90 4.08 -6.33 1.93
N VAL A 91 5.29 -5.80 1.74
CA VAL A 91 6.47 -6.12 2.57
C VAL A 91 6.29 -5.60 4.00
N GLY A 92 5.68 -4.42 4.19
CA GLY A 92 5.35 -3.89 5.52
C GLY A 92 4.34 -4.75 6.28
N LEU A 93 3.34 -5.31 5.59
CA LEU A 93 2.38 -6.26 6.17
C LEU A 93 3.05 -7.58 6.60
N GLU A 94 3.93 -8.15 5.77
CA GLU A 94 4.69 -9.36 6.12
C GLU A 94 5.66 -9.10 7.29
N THR A 95 6.30 -7.94 7.31
CA THR A 95 7.18 -7.51 8.42
C THR A 95 6.39 -7.38 9.72
N ALA A 96 5.18 -6.83 9.67
CA ALA A 96 4.31 -6.71 10.85
C ALA A 96 3.88 -8.08 11.43
N GLN A 97 3.62 -9.07 10.57
CA GLN A 97 3.32 -10.44 11.00
C GLN A 97 4.53 -11.09 11.69
N GLU A 98 5.71 -11.01 11.06
CA GLU A 98 6.92 -11.63 11.60
C GLU A 98 7.40 -10.95 12.89
N LEU A 99 7.27 -9.61 13.04
CA LEU A 99 7.52 -8.94 14.32
C LEU A 99 6.60 -9.44 15.44
N VAL A 100 5.29 -9.57 15.21
CA VAL A 100 4.37 -10.07 16.25
C VAL A 100 4.71 -11.49 16.69
N LYS A 101 5.08 -12.34 15.73
CA LYS A 101 5.55 -13.71 15.96
C LYS A 101 6.90 -13.75 16.71
N GLN A 102 7.77 -12.77 16.51
CA GLN A 102 8.99 -12.59 17.32
C GLN A 102 8.67 -12.11 18.74
N ARG A 103 7.72 -11.18 18.91
CA ARG A 103 7.20 -10.75 20.23
C ARG A 103 6.69 -11.94 21.03
N GLU A 104 5.96 -12.87 20.41
CA GLU A 104 5.51 -14.09 21.09
C GLU A 104 6.68 -15.00 21.52
N GLN A 105 7.65 -15.25 20.63
CA GLN A 105 8.84 -16.06 20.94
C GLN A 105 9.64 -15.47 22.11
N LEU A 106 9.80 -14.14 22.15
CA LEU A 106 10.43 -13.42 23.25
C LEU A 106 9.62 -13.57 24.55
N ASN A 107 8.30 -13.34 24.54
CA ASN A 107 7.44 -13.54 25.72
C ASN A 107 7.50 -14.99 26.26
N ASN A 108 7.50 -15.98 25.37
CA ASN A 108 7.63 -17.39 25.74
C ASN A 108 9.05 -17.74 26.23
N THR A 109 10.07 -16.95 25.88
CA THR A 109 11.43 -17.05 26.43
C THR A 109 11.52 -16.39 27.82
N GLU A 110 10.91 -15.22 28.01
CA GLU A 110 10.80 -14.55 29.32
C GLU A 110 10.14 -15.46 30.35
N ARG A 111 8.98 -16.07 30.00
CA ARG A 111 8.27 -17.04 30.84
C ARG A 111 9.13 -18.26 31.21
N LYS A 112 9.92 -18.80 30.27
CA LYS A 112 10.83 -19.92 30.54
C LYS A 112 11.93 -19.53 31.53
N LEU A 113 12.49 -18.33 31.41
CA LEU A 113 13.49 -17.82 32.35
C LEU A 113 12.91 -17.56 33.76
N ASP A 114 11.67 -17.06 33.85
CA ASP A 114 10.98 -16.89 35.13
C ASP A 114 10.68 -18.24 35.80
N ASN A 115 10.25 -19.25 35.04
CA ASN A 115 10.04 -20.62 35.54
C ASN A 115 11.36 -21.21 36.07
N ILE A 116 12.44 -21.15 35.29
CA ILE A 116 13.78 -21.60 35.72
C ILE A 116 14.24 -20.80 36.97
N GLY A 117 13.96 -19.50 37.04
CA GLY A 117 14.21 -18.67 38.21
C GLY A 117 13.39 -19.05 39.44
N GLY A 118 12.25 -19.72 39.26
CA GLY A 118 11.46 -20.39 40.31
C GLY A 118 12.08 -21.73 40.73
N ASP A 119 12.29 -22.63 39.77
CA ASP A 119 12.88 -23.95 39.96
C ASP A 119 14.24 -23.89 40.68
N LEU A 120 15.05 -22.87 40.37
CA LEU A 120 16.33 -22.62 41.03
C LEU A 120 16.16 -22.15 42.49
N LYS A 121 15.13 -21.36 42.83
CA LYS A 121 14.86 -20.97 44.22
C LYS A 121 14.50 -22.20 45.06
N ASP A 122 13.68 -23.10 44.52
CA ASP A 122 13.28 -24.33 45.20
C ASP A 122 14.42 -25.37 45.23
N THR A 123 15.22 -25.45 44.17
CA THR A 123 16.49 -26.20 44.18
C THR A 123 17.45 -25.69 45.25
N GLN A 124 17.52 -24.37 45.50
CA GLN A 124 18.35 -23.82 46.58
C GLN A 124 17.81 -24.20 47.98
N LYS A 125 16.48 -24.24 48.18
CA LYS A 125 15.86 -24.75 49.42
C LYS A 125 16.24 -26.22 49.62
N ASN A 126 16.10 -27.05 48.58
CA ASN A 126 16.42 -28.48 48.61
C ASN A 126 17.92 -28.73 48.90
N ILE A 127 18.82 -28.01 48.22
CA ILE A 127 20.27 -28.05 48.48
C ILE A 127 20.58 -27.67 49.94
N ASN A 128 19.87 -26.70 50.52
CA ASN A 128 20.06 -26.32 51.92
C ASN A 128 19.51 -27.37 52.90
N GLY A 129 18.37 -28.00 52.61
CA GLY A 129 17.86 -29.15 53.36
C GLY A 129 18.85 -30.33 53.36
N ILE A 130 19.40 -30.67 52.21
CA ILE A 130 20.42 -31.73 52.06
C ILE A 130 21.65 -31.44 52.94
N LYS A 131 22.16 -30.19 52.95
CA LYS A 131 23.25 -29.80 53.87
C LYS A 131 22.88 -30.01 55.35
N SER A 132 21.65 -29.67 55.75
CA SER A 132 21.23 -29.86 57.15
C SER A 132 21.13 -31.33 57.55
N VAL A 133 20.68 -32.22 56.65
CA VAL A 133 20.59 -33.67 56.92
C VAL A 133 21.98 -34.30 57.06
N PHE A 134 22.93 -33.94 56.20
CA PHE A 134 24.31 -34.39 56.37
C PHE A 134 24.99 -33.80 57.62
N SER A 135 24.61 -32.59 58.04
CA SER A 135 25.11 -32.01 59.29
C SER A 135 24.53 -32.72 60.51
N SER A 136 23.22 -32.96 60.56
CA SER A 136 22.57 -33.65 61.68
C SER A 136 23.01 -35.11 61.80
N LEU A 137 23.24 -35.81 60.67
CA LEU A 137 23.82 -37.15 60.67
C LEU A 137 25.24 -37.16 61.29
N LYS A 138 26.04 -36.12 61.04
CA LYS A 138 27.38 -35.98 61.63
C LYS A 138 27.33 -35.67 63.12
N THR A 139 26.38 -34.86 63.58
CA THR A 139 26.11 -34.63 65.01
C THR A 139 25.64 -35.93 65.69
N TRP A 140 24.73 -36.67 65.05
CA TRP A 140 24.17 -37.93 65.57
C TRP A 140 25.21 -39.06 65.66
N TRP A 141 26.12 -39.17 64.70
CA TRP A 141 27.28 -40.07 64.79
C TRP A 141 28.36 -39.59 65.79
N SER A 142 28.31 -38.34 66.24
CA SER A 142 29.24 -37.79 67.24
C SER A 142 28.68 -37.82 68.67
N THR A 143 27.39 -38.14 68.87
CA THR A 143 26.80 -38.27 70.21
C THR A 143 25.51 -39.12 70.19
N PRO A 144 25.41 -40.23 70.95
CA PRO A 144 24.32 -41.19 70.79
C PRO A 144 23.04 -40.83 71.59
N LYS A 145 21.88 -40.74 70.91
CA LYS A 145 20.56 -41.25 71.35
C LYS A 145 19.44 -41.11 70.29
N GLN A 146 18.30 -41.72 70.60
CA GLN A 146 17.01 -41.79 69.87
C GLN A 146 16.49 -40.39 69.41
N GLY A 147 15.69 -40.17 68.36
CA GLY A 147 14.96 -40.97 67.33
C GLY A 147 14.37 -39.97 66.28
N THR A 148 13.41 -40.20 65.37
CA THR A 148 12.55 -41.33 64.92
C THR A 148 12.03 -41.00 63.47
N GLN A 149 11.40 -41.93 62.75
CA GLN A 149 10.78 -41.75 61.40
C GLN A 149 9.37 -41.08 61.49
N SER A 150 8.65 -40.64 60.43
CA SER A 150 8.79 -40.56 58.94
C SER A 150 7.84 -39.44 58.40
N GLY A 151 7.70 -39.05 57.12
CA GLY A 151 8.33 -39.46 55.85
C GLY A 151 7.31 -39.91 54.77
N ASN A 152 7.10 -39.14 53.69
CA ASN A 152 6.32 -39.52 52.49
C ASN A 152 6.69 -38.66 51.23
N SER A 153 6.29 -39.09 50.01
CA SER A 153 6.82 -38.60 48.72
C SER A 153 5.76 -38.30 47.63
N GLN A 154 6.16 -37.46 46.66
CA GLN A 154 5.71 -37.36 45.25
C GLN A 154 4.21 -37.30 44.87
N LYS A 155 3.87 -36.32 44.02
CA LYS A 155 3.23 -36.63 42.72
C LYS A 155 3.51 -35.55 41.67
N GLU A 156 3.80 -35.97 40.45
CA GLU A 156 3.97 -35.11 39.26
C GLU A 156 2.74 -35.19 38.35
N SER A 157 2.52 -34.17 37.53
CA SER A 157 1.75 -34.26 36.28
C SER A 157 2.05 -33.05 35.36
N PRO A 158 2.68 -33.24 34.20
CA PRO A 158 2.93 -32.15 33.25
C PRO A 158 1.70 -31.85 32.37
N THR A 159 1.44 -30.58 32.08
CA THR A 159 0.36 -30.14 31.17
C THR A 159 0.96 -29.60 29.87
N GLN A 160 0.67 -30.26 28.75
CA GLN A 160 0.82 -29.69 27.40
C GLN A 160 -0.42 -28.83 27.08
N PRO A 161 -0.25 -27.74 26.31
CA PRO A 161 -0.61 -27.78 24.88
C PRO A 161 0.65 -27.66 24.00
N ALA A 162 0.85 -28.40 22.91
CA ALA A 162 0.02 -28.57 21.71
C ALA A 162 0.11 -27.38 20.74
N SER A 163 0.96 -27.53 19.71
CA SER A 163 0.77 -26.85 18.42
C SER A 163 -0.48 -27.41 17.73
N PRO A 164 -1.11 -26.62 16.85
CA PRO A 164 -1.00 -26.97 15.44
C PRO A 164 -0.75 -25.78 14.51
N THR A 165 -0.48 -26.12 13.25
CA THR A 165 -0.25 -25.29 12.06
C THR A 165 -1.30 -24.20 11.78
N ASP A 166 -0.85 -23.23 10.98
CA ASP A 166 -1.57 -22.12 10.33
C ASP A 166 -3.03 -22.41 9.94
N PRO A 167 -3.88 -21.36 9.98
CA PRO A 167 -4.10 -20.62 8.73
C PRO A 167 -4.07 -19.09 8.91
N CYS A 168 -2.97 -18.46 8.45
CA CYS A 168 -2.78 -17.01 8.33
C CYS A 168 -2.84 -16.21 9.66
N ASP A 169 -1.66 -15.88 10.21
CA ASP A 169 -1.44 -15.16 11.48
C ASP A 169 -1.91 -13.68 11.54
N THR A 170 -2.89 -13.29 10.73
CA THR A 170 -3.58 -11.99 10.85
C THR A 170 -4.19 -11.79 12.25
N GLU A 171 -4.65 -12.89 12.88
CA GLU A 171 -5.13 -12.93 14.27
C GLU A 171 -4.13 -12.36 15.29
N GLY A 172 -2.82 -12.51 15.05
CA GLY A 172 -1.79 -11.96 15.94
C GLY A 172 -1.67 -10.44 15.80
N VAL A 173 -1.58 -9.95 14.55
CA VAL A 173 -1.37 -8.52 14.28
C VAL A 173 -2.59 -7.68 14.65
N LEU A 174 -3.81 -8.21 14.51
CA LEU A 174 -5.03 -7.55 14.97
C LEU A 174 -5.12 -7.39 16.50
N LYS A 175 -4.39 -8.20 17.27
CA LYS A 175 -4.30 -8.07 18.74
C LYS A 175 -3.20 -7.12 19.21
N ASN A 176 -2.34 -6.67 18.29
CA ASN A 176 -1.28 -5.72 18.58
C ASN A 176 -1.82 -4.27 18.57
N PRO A 177 -1.70 -3.49 19.66
CA PRO A 177 -2.25 -2.13 19.71
C PRO A 177 -1.58 -1.17 18.73
N ASN A 178 -0.27 -1.35 18.48
CA ASN A 178 0.55 -0.44 17.68
C ASN A 178 0.35 -0.71 16.17
N LEU A 179 0.17 -1.98 15.78
CA LEU A 179 0.12 -2.41 14.38
C LEU A 179 -1.30 -2.60 13.80
N SER A 180 -2.27 -3.04 14.59
CA SER A 180 -3.60 -3.47 14.12
C SER A 180 -4.29 -2.44 13.20
N SER A 181 -4.38 -1.18 13.62
CA SER A 181 -5.11 -0.13 12.90
C SER A 181 -4.44 0.32 11.59
N ALA A 182 -3.13 0.10 11.45
CA ALA A 182 -2.39 0.36 10.21
C ALA A 182 -2.45 -0.85 9.27
N PHE A 183 -2.23 -2.06 9.82
CA PHE A 183 -2.32 -3.33 9.11
C PHE A 183 -3.68 -3.49 8.40
N GLN A 184 -4.79 -3.22 9.10
CA GLN A 184 -6.13 -3.31 8.52
C GLN A 184 -6.37 -2.33 7.36
N LYS A 185 -5.79 -1.12 7.41
CA LYS A 185 -5.92 -0.11 6.34
C LYS A 185 -5.15 -0.51 5.08
N CYS A 186 -3.94 -1.05 5.22
CA CYS A 186 -3.18 -1.57 4.07
C CYS A 186 -3.87 -2.83 3.50
N GLN A 187 -4.25 -3.80 4.35
CA GLN A 187 -4.90 -5.04 3.91
C GLN A 187 -6.21 -4.77 3.13
N THR A 188 -7.03 -3.83 3.60
CA THR A 188 -8.26 -3.44 2.88
C THR A 188 -7.96 -2.74 1.55
N SER A 189 -6.92 -1.89 1.47
CA SER A 189 -6.53 -1.23 0.22
C SER A 189 -6.00 -2.22 -0.83
N LEU A 190 -5.14 -3.18 -0.44
CA LEU A 190 -4.64 -4.21 -1.36
C LEU A 190 -5.78 -5.10 -1.86
N ALA A 191 -6.79 -5.39 -1.02
CA ALA A 191 -7.97 -6.14 -1.43
C ALA A 191 -8.86 -5.36 -2.41
N SER A 192 -9.11 -4.06 -2.19
CA SER A 192 -9.91 -3.24 -3.11
C SER A 192 -9.24 -3.06 -4.48
N SER A 193 -7.91 -2.95 -4.52
CA SER A 193 -7.15 -2.82 -5.78
C SER A 193 -7.24 -4.05 -6.69
N GLN A 194 -7.71 -5.21 -6.19
CA GLN A 194 -7.97 -6.40 -7.00
C GLN A 194 -9.41 -6.46 -7.55
N GLN A 195 -10.32 -5.63 -7.04
CA GLN A 195 -11.76 -5.67 -7.35
C GLN A 195 -12.23 -4.49 -8.24
N SER A 196 -11.43 -3.44 -8.38
CA SER A 196 -11.77 -2.21 -9.14
C SER A 196 -11.68 -2.36 -10.67
N SER A 197 -12.11 -3.49 -11.23
CA SER A 197 -12.12 -3.79 -12.68
C SER A 197 -13.50 -3.63 -13.34
N THR A 198 -14.50 -3.14 -12.60
CA THR A 198 -15.80 -2.67 -13.11
C THR A 198 -16.06 -1.26 -12.55
N HIS A 199 -16.71 -0.32 -13.24
CA HIS A 199 -17.66 -0.46 -14.35
C HIS A 199 -17.32 0.44 -15.57
N PRO A 200 -17.56 -0.01 -16.82
CA PRO A 200 -17.41 0.83 -18.02
C PRO A 200 -18.56 1.86 -18.24
N ALA A 201 -19.51 1.96 -17.30
CA ALA A 201 -20.77 2.68 -17.49
C ALA A 201 -20.69 4.22 -17.38
N LEU A 202 -19.56 4.78 -16.94
CA LEU A 202 -19.40 6.23 -16.72
C LEU A 202 -18.59 6.97 -17.80
N GLN A 203 -18.10 6.27 -18.83
CA GLN A 203 -17.26 6.89 -19.89
C GLN A 203 -18.04 7.41 -21.11
N LEU A 204 -19.37 7.30 -21.14
CA LEU A 204 -20.18 7.54 -22.36
C LEU A 204 -21.25 8.64 -22.19
N ARG A 205 -20.85 9.90 -22.02
CA ARG A 205 -21.69 11.07 -22.34
C ARG A 205 -20.86 12.33 -22.56
N GLY A 206 -20.69 12.74 -23.83
CA GLY A 206 -19.83 13.86 -24.23
C GLY A 206 -20.05 14.33 -25.67
N PHE A 207 -21.29 14.66 -26.01
CA PHE A 207 -21.75 15.36 -27.22
C PHE A 207 -22.14 16.80 -26.80
N ASP A 208 -22.12 17.88 -27.60
CA ASP A 208 -22.13 18.05 -29.08
C ASP A 208 -21.31 19.29 -29.55
N ASP A 209 -21.17 19.44 -30.88
CA ASP A 209 -20.98 20.64 -31.73
C ASP A 209 -20.24 21.90 -31.22
N VAL A 210 -19.10 22.19 -31.89
CA VAL A 210 -18.86 23.46 -32.63
C VAL A 210 -17.96 23.13 -33.85
N GLU A 211 -18.29 23.66 -35.04
CA GLU A 211 -17.54 23.51 -36.31
C GLU A 211 -16.33 24.49 -36.43
N GLU A 212 -15.55 24.30 -37.51
CA GLU A 212 -14.45 25.15 -38.03
C GLU A 212 -13.09 25.20 -37.27
N ASP A 213 -12.16 24.38 -37.78
CA ASP A 213 -10.74 24.68 -38.04
C ASP A 213 -9.74 25.08 -36.92
N ASP A 214 -9.57 24.26 -35.88
CA ASP A 214 -8.27 24.11 -35.16
C ASP A 214 -8.12 22.71 -34.49
N THR A 215 -8.42 21.64 -35.25
CA THR A 215 -8.67 20.29 -34.71
C THR A 215 -7.51 19.67 -33.92
N PHE A 216 -6.27 19.81 -34.42
CA PHE A 216 -5.06 19.27 -33.78
C PHE A 216 -4.79 19.89 -32.39
N VAL A 217 -5.15 21.17 -32.22
CA VAL A 217 -4.90 21.92 -30.98
C VAL A 217 -5.97 21.63 -29.95
N ARG A 218 -7.22 21.41 -30.37
CA ARG A 218 -8.29 20.92 -29.49
C ARG A 218 -7.98 19.53 -28.95
N ASP A 219 -7.56 18.60 -29.81
CA ASP A 219 -7.17 17.24 -29.41
C ASP A 219 -6.04 17.24 -28.38
N PHE A 220 -4.97 18.03 -28.61
CA PHE A 220 -3.91 18.18 -27.61
C PHE A 220 -4.45 18.74 -26.28
N ARG A 221 -5.28 19.79 -26.31
CA ARG A 221 -5.83 20.40 -25.09
C ARG A 221 -6.77 19.47 -24.32
N GLU A 222 -7.49 18.58 -25.00
CA GLU A 222 -8.38 17.59 -24.38
C GLU A 222 -7.62 16.36 -23.86
N THR A 223 -6.60 15.88 -24.60
CA THR A 223 -5.72 14.80 -24.14
C THR A 223 -4.87 15.23 -22.94
N SER A 224 -4.26 16.42 -22.96
CA SER A 224 -3.56 16.99 -21.79
C SER A 224 -4.47 17.11 -20.56
N LYS A 225 -5.71 17.58 -20.71
CA LYS A 225 -6.69 17.61 -19.59
C LYS A 225 -6.94 16.22 -19.01
N LYS A 226 -7.12 15.22 -19.87
CA LYS A 226 -7.32 13.82 -19.46
C LYS A 226 -6.10 13.25 -18.75
N VAL A 227 -4.89 13.58 -19.22
CA VAL A 227 -3.63 13.20 -18.55
C VAL A 227 -3.52 13.87 -17.17
N ASN A 228 -3.79 15.17 -17.06
CA ASN A 228 -3.73 15.88 -15.77
C ASN A 228 -4.75 15.30 -14.77
N LEU A 229 -6.00 15.07 -15.18
CA LEU A 229 -7.01 14.41 -14.34
C LEU A 229 -6.62 12.97 -13.92
N GLN A 230 -5.92 12.22 -14.78
CA GLN A 230 -5.35 10.94 -14.38
C GLN A 230 -4.20 11.12 -13.37
N LEU A 231 -3.28 12.06 -13.59
CA LEU A 231 -2.17 12.34 -12.69
C LEU A 231 -2.67 12.78 -11.31
N ASP A 232 -3.67 13.65 -11.23
CA ASP A 232 -4.28 14.07 -9.97
C ASP A 232 -4.85 12.88 -9.18
N ALA A 233 -5.56 11.97 -9.85
CA ALA A 233 -6.12 10.76 -9.23
C ALA A 233 -5.04 9.74 -8.83
N ASP A 234 -4.03 9.52 -9.69
CA ASP A 234 -2.89 8.64 -9.40
C ASP A 234 -2.03 9.21 -8.24
N LEU A 235 -1.93 10.54 -8.10
CA LEU A 235 -1.25 11.23 -7.01
C LEU A 235 -2.03 11.21 -5.68
N ASP A 236 -3.37 11.31 -5.71
CA ASP A 236 -4.21 11.13 -4.52
C ASP A 236 -4.04 9.70 -3.95
N GLU A 237 -4.13 8.67 -4.81
CA GLU A 237 -3.91 7.27 -4.41
C GLU A 237 -2.50 7.04 -3.83
N ILE A 238 -1.47 7.67 -4.43
CA ILE A 238 -0.10 7.71 -3.89
C ILE A 238 -0.06 8.37 -2.50
N SER A 239 -0.75 9.50 -2.31
CA SER A 239 -0.77 10.22 -1.03
C SER A 239 -1.42 9.40 0.08
N GLN A 240 -2.49 8.68 -0.25
CA GLN A 240 -3.19 7.77 0.67
C GLN A 240 -2.30 6.55 0.99
N GLY A 241 -1.64 5.96 -0.01
CA GLY A 241 -0.66 4.89 0.18
C GLY A 241 0.51 5.30 1.07
N LEU A 242 1.09 6.48 0.84
CA LEU A 242 2.13 7.05 1.71
C LEU A 242 1.63 7.28 3.14
N SER A 243 0.38 7.73 3.32
CA SER A 243 -0.21 7.89 4.65
C SER A 243 -0.44 6.56 5.37
N ARG A 244 -0.82 5.50 4.64
CA ARG A 244 -0.98 4.14 5.19
C ARG A 244 0.37 3.51 5.53
N LEU A 245 1.34 3.58 4.62
CA LEU A 245 2.71 3.10 4.80
C LEU A 245 3.43 3.83 5.95
N LYS A 246 3.20 5.14 6.13
CA LYS A 246 3.65 5.88 7.32
C LYS A 246 3.03 5.31 8.61
N GLY A 247 1.74 4.97 8.59
CA GLY A 247 1.05 4.33 9.72
C GLY A 247 1.69 2.99 10.09
N LEU A 248 2.00 2.14 9.10
CA LEU A 248 2.75 0.91 9.31
C LEU A 248 4.14 1.20 9.89
N ALA A 249 4.91 2.11 9.28
CA ALA A 249 6.28 2.41 9.70
C ALA A 249 6.37 2.90 11.16
N VAL A 250 5.39 3.68 11.64
CA VAL A 250 5.31 4.09 13.05
C VAL A 250 5.01 2.90 13.95
N GLY A 251 3.96 2.11 13.66
CA GLY A 251 3.61 0.94 14.49
C GLY A 251 4.69 -0.15 14.50
N LEU A 252 5.43 -0.31 13.40
CA LEU A 252 6.62 -1.19 13.30
C LEU A 252 7.76 -0.67 14.20
N GLY A 253 8.01 0.64 14.22
CA GLY A 253 9.03 1.24 15.08
C GLY A 253 8.70 1.18 16.57
N GLU A 254 7.43 1.38 16.93
CA GLU A 254 6.91 1.18 18.29
C GLU A 254 7.03 -0.29 18.72
N GLU A 255 6.66 -1.24 17.86
CA GLU A 255 6.81 -2.68 18.11
C GLU A 255 8.29 -3.10 18.30
N ILE A 256 9.21 -2.59 17.49
CA ILE A 256 10.66 -2.84 17.65
C ILE A 256 11.15 -2.27 18.99
N THR A 257 10.64 -1.12 19.42
CA THR A 257 11.00 -0.50 20.71
C THR A 257 10.51 -1.36 21.88
N ASP A 258 9.25 -1.78 21.85
CA ASP A 258 8.66 -2.72 22.81
C ASP A 258 9.43 -4.05 22.91
N GLN A 259 9.97 -4.55 21.79
CA GLN A 259 10.77 -5.78 21.74
C GLN A 259 12.18 -5.59 22.28
N ASN A 260 12.82 -4.44 22.06
CA ASN A 260 14.12 -4.13 22.67
C ASN A 260 14.02 -4.11 24.21
N ASP A 261 13.02 -3.41 24.75
CA ASP A 261 12.73 -3.40 26.20
C ASP A 261 12.47 -4.81 26.76
N LEU A 262 11.88 -5.71 25.95
CA LEU A 262 11.65 -7.11 26.31
C LEU A 262 12.94 -7.94 26.25
N ILE A 263 13.81 -7.71 25.26
CA ILE A 263 15.12 -8.36 25.14
C ILE A 263 16.01 -7.99 26.33
N ASP A 264 16.04 -6.73 26.77
CA ASP A 264 16.81 -6.31 27.96
C ASP A 264 16.31 -6.99 29.25
N ARG A 265 14.99 -7.15 29.42
CA ARG A 265 14.43 -7.92 30.54
C ARG A 265 14.80 -9.40 30.48
N ILE A 266 14.77 -10.00 29.28
CA ILE A 266 15.16 -11.40 29.04
C ILE A 266 16.64 -11.58 29.36
N HIS A 267 17.52 -10.69 28.88
CA HIS A 267 18.95 -10.72 29.13
C HIS A 267 19.25 -10.62 30.64
N GLY A 268 18.70 -9.60 31.30
CA GLY A 268 18.83 -9.41 32.75
C GLY A 268 18.15 -10.48 33.61
N LYS A 269 17.30 -11.35 33.04
CA LYS A 269 16.80 -12.58 33.69
C LYS A 269 17.75 -13.76 33.45
N ALA A 270 18.27 -13.91 32.23
CA ALA A 270 19.20 -14.96 31.83
C ALA A 270 20.50 -14.92 32.65
N GLU A 271 21.13 -13.75 32.83
CA GLU A 271 22.35 -13.60 33.66
C GLU A 271 22.11 -14.08 35.10
N LYS A 272 20.97 -13.72 35.70
CA LYS A 272 20.60 -14.09 37.07
C LYS A 272 20.36 -15.59 37.19
N VAL A 273 19.73 -16.20 36.19
CA VAL A 273 19.54 -17.64 36.07
C VAL A 273 20.89 -18.36 35.94
N GLU A 274 21.77 -17.91 35.05
CA GLU A 274 23.09 -18.52 34.82
C GLU A 274 23.99 -18.44 36.06
N ALA A 275 24.12 -17.26 36.68
CA ALA A 275 24.89 -17.07 37.91
C ALA A 275 24.37 -17.97 39.06
N THR A 276 23.05 -18.13 39.14
CA THR A 276 22.41 -19.02 40.14
C THR A 276 22.70 -20.49 39.84
N ILE A 277 22.61 -20.93 38.58
CA ILE A 277 22.99 -22.28 38.14
C ILE A 277 24.46 -22.56 38.46
N GLY A 278 25.38 -21.66 38.12
CA GLY A 278 26.81 -21.80 38.39
C GLY A 278 27.11 -21.96 39.88
N SER A 279 26.46 -21.16 40.73
CA SER A 279 26.55 -21.27 42.19
C SER A 279 26.00 -22.62 42.69
N GLN A 280 24.81 -23.04 42.25
CA GLN A 280 24.17 -24.28 42.72
C GLN A 280 24.90 -25.53 42.26
N ASN A 281 25.37 -25.56 41.00
CA ASN A 281 26.21 -26.62 40.45
C ASN A 281 27.51 -26.76 41.27
N THR A 282 28.13 -25.64 41.64
CA THR A 282 29.32 -25.60 42.53
C THR A 282 29.00 -26.08 43.95
N GLN A 283 27.84 -25.74 44.52
CA GLN A 283 27.40 -26.24 45.82
C GLN A 283 27.14 -27.76 45.79
N MET A 284 26.43 -28.25 44.76
CA MET A 284 26.11 -29.66 44.57
C MET A 284 27.38 -30.51 44.40
N LYS A 285 28.33 -30.05 43.58
CA LYS A 285 29.67 -30.66 43.43
C LYS A 285 30.48 -30.70 44.73
N LYS A 286 30.24 -29.80 45.70
CA LYS A 286 30.85 -29.83 47.04
C LYS A 286 30.15 -30.80 48.01
N ILE A 287 28.87 -31.11 47.79
CA ILE A 287 28.13 -32.13 48.54
C ILE A 287 28.54 -33.53 48.04
N LEU A 288 28.58 -33.74 46.72
CA LEU A 288 28.94 -35.02 46.08
C LEU A 288 30.42 -35.44 46.20
N LYS A 289 31.27 -34.60 46.80
CA LYS A 289 32.71 -34.86 47.03
C LYS A 289 33.06 -35.04 48.52
N ARG A 290 32.08 -35.41 49.35
CA ARG A 290 32.21 -35.63 50.80
C ARG A 290 31.52 -36.92 51.23
#